data_AF-A0A0F3M9J8-F1
#
_entry.id   AF-A0A0F3M9J8-F1
#
_cell.length_a   1.000
_cell.length_b   1.000
_cell.length_c   1.000
_cell.angle_alpha   90.00
_cell.angle_beta   90.00
_cell.angle_gamma   90.00
#
_symmetry.space_group_name_H-M   'P 1'
#
loop_
_entity.id
_entity.type
_entity.pdbx_description
1 polymer ?
#
loop_
_entity_poly.entity_id
_entity_poly.type
_entity_poly.pdbx_seq_one_letter_code
_entity_poly.pdbx_strand_id
1 'polypeptide(L)' 'MRLRANRAEGRAEAARGLARNLLKAGFSVEFISENTGLSKEEVINLKNNIEY' A
#
# COMPACT_ATOMS: atom_id res chain seq x y z
N MET A 1 -6.31 -0.26 26.82
CA MET A 1 -5.67 -0.80 25.59
C MET A 1 -6.20 -0.06 24.35
N ARG A 2 -5.67 1.13 24.00
CA ARG A 2 -6.17 1.97 22.86
C ARG A 2 -5.06 2.55 21.95
N LEU A 3 -3.80 2.52 22.38
CA LEU A 3 -2.67 3.14 21.66
C LEU A 3 -2.06 2.24 20.57
N ARG A 4 -2.22 0.92 20.66
CA ARG A 4 -1.62 -0.03 19.70
C ARG A 4 -2.39 -0.11 18.38
N ALA A 5 -3.73 -0.04 18.42
CA ALA A 5 -4.59 -0.09 17.23
C ALA A 5 -4.35 1.12 16.31
N ASN A 6 -4.40 2.34 16.86
CA ASN A 6 -4.17 3.58 16.11
C ASN A 6 -2.80 3.61 15.38
N ARG A 7 -1.75 3.03 15.99
CA ARG A 7 -0.42 2.98 15.36
C ARG A 7 -0.33 1.96 14.23
N ALA A 8 -1.07 0.85 14.33
CA ALA A 8 -1.13 -0.16 13.27
C ALA A 8 -1.90 0.37 12.06
N GLU A 9 -3.02 1.05 12.28
CA GLU A 9 -3.81 1.70 11.23
C GLU A 9 -3.01 2.77 10.49
N GLY A 10 -2.26 3.61 11.22
CA GLY A 10 -1.39 4.62 10.58
C GLY A 10 -0.26 4.02 9.72
N ARG A 11 0.28 2.86 10.10
CA ARG A 11 1.28 2.14 9.29
C ARG A 11 0.66 1.53 8.04
N ALA A 12 -0.52 0.94 8.16
CA ALA A 12 -1.23 0.37 7.01
C ALA A 12 -1.60 1.43 5.98
N GLU A 13 -2.06 2.61 6.42
CA GLU A 13 -2.35 3.73 5.50
C GLU A 13 -1.08 4.31 4.86
N ALA A 14 0.03 4.40 5.59
CA ALA A 14 1.30 4.82 5.00
C ALA A 14 1.79 3.85 3.90
N ALA A 15 1.66 2.54 4.13
CA ALA A 15 2.00 1.51 3.14
C ALA A 15 1.12 1.61 1.88
N ARG A 16 -0.19 1.82 2.04
CA ARG A 16 -1.12 2.01 0.91
C ARG A 16 -0.84 3.30 0.14
N GLY A 17 -0.54 4.40 0.84
CA GLY A 17 -0.15 5.67 0.23
C GLY A 17 1.12 5.53 -0.62
N LEU A 18 2.14 4.87 -0.07
CA LEU A 18 3.37 4.58 -0.80
C LEU A 18 3.11 3.69 -2.03
N ALA A 19 2.33 2.61 -1.88
CA ALA A 19 1.98 1.73 -2.99
C ALA A 19 1.27 2.45 -4.14
N ARG A 20 0.33 3.35 -3.84
CA ARG A 20 -0.35 4.17 -4.86
C ARG A 20 0.61 5.08 -5.61
N ASN A 21 1.54 5.72 -4.91
CA ASN A 21 2.54 6.60 -5.54
C ASN A 21 3.46 5.80 -6.48
N LEU A 22 3.90 4.62 -6.04
CA LEU A 22 4.75 3.75 -6.86
C LEU A 22 4.01 3.17 -8.08
N LEU A 23 2.73 2.80 -7.92
CA LEU A 23 1.87 2.40 -9.05
C LEU A 23 1.75 3.52 -10.08
N LYS A 24 1.49 4.75 -9.63
CA LYS A 24 1.42 5.94 -10.51
C LYS A 24 2.74 6.25 -11.21
N ALA A 25 3.87 5.94 -10.57
CA ALA A 25 5.20 6.08 -11.16
C ALA A 25 5.59 4.92 -12.10
N GLY A 26 4.73 3.90 -12.27
CA GLY A 26 4.94 2.81 -13.21
C GLY A 26 5.76 1.64 -12.69
N PHE A 27 6.00 1.54 -11.38
CA PHE A 27 6.70 0.39 -10.79
C PHE A 27 5.85 -0.88 -10.82
N SER A 28 6.51 -2.04 -10.86
CA SER A 28 5.85 -3.35 -10.90
C SER A 28 5.18 -3.72 -9.57
N VAL A 29 4.17 -4.59 -9.64
CA VAL A 29 3.47 -5.11 -8.44
C VAL A 29 4.44 -5.82 -7.50
N GLU A 30 5.40 -6.58 -8.03
CA GLU A 30 6.42 -7.26 -7.23
C GLU A 30 7.30 -6.28 -6.45
N PHE A 31 7.84 -5.26 -7.13
CA PHE A 31 8.67 -4.25 -6.49
C PHE A 31 7.92 -3.52 -5.36
N ILE A 32 6.65 -3.21 -5.60
CA ILE A 32 5.82 -2.51 -4.63
C ILE A 32 5.53 -3.41 -3.42
N SER A 33 5.21 -4.68 -3.64
CA SER A 33 4.98 -5.65 -2.56
C SER A 33 6.21 -5.79 -1.65
N GLU A 34 7.40 -5.90 -2.24
CA GLU A 34 8.66 -6.00 -1.51
C GLU A 34 8.99 -4.75 -0.67
N ASN A 35 8.63 -3.56 -1.15
CA ASN A 35 9.01 -2.29 -0.53
C ASN A 35 7.94 -1.69 0.40
N THR A 36 6.69 -2.17 0.34
CA THR A 36 5.58 -1.67 1.17
C THR A 36 5.12 -2.64 2.24
N GLY A 37 5.49 -3.92 2.12
CA GLY A 37 5.01 -4.98 2.98
C GLY A 37 3.55 -5.39 2.71
N LEU A 38 2.93 -4.84 1.65
CA LEU A 38 1.64 -5.30 1.16
C LEU A 38 1.81 -6.58 0.33
N SER A 39 0.80 -7.43 0.35
CA SER A 39 0.73 -8.56 -0.59
C SER A 39 0.54 -8.10 -2.03
N LYS A 40 0.93 -8.93 -3.00
CA LYS A 40 0.69 -8.66 -4.42
C LYS A 40 -0.80 -8.44 -4.72
N GLU A 41 -1.68 -9.19 -4.07
CA GLU A 41 -3.14 -9.05 -4.19
C GLU A 41 -3.64 -7.70 -3.69
N GLU A 42 -3.14 -7.22 -2.54
CA GLU A 42 -3.47 -5.88 -2.04
C GLU A 42 -3.02 -4.78 -3.01
N VAL A 43 -1.83 -4.91 -3.60
CA VAL A 43 -1.31 -3.95 -4.59
C VAL A 43 -2.15 -3.97 -5.88
N ILE A 44 -2.58 -5.15 -6.35
CA ILE A 44 -3.49 -5.27 -7.51
C ILE A 44 -4.84 -4.62 -7.22
N ASN A 45 -5.40 -4.86 -6.04
CA ASN A 45 -6.65 -4.24 -5.62
C ASN A 45 -6.50 -2.71 -5.54
N LEU A 46 -5.38 -2.20 -5.04
CA LEU A 46 -5.10 -0.76 -5.07
C LEU A 46 -5.06 -0.24 -6.50
N LYS A 47 -4.37 -0.91 -7.42
CA LYS A 47 -4.28 -0.53 -8.83
C LYS A 47 -5.65 -0.40 -9.50
N ASN A 48 -6.56 -1.33 -9.22
CA ASN A 48 -7.92 -1.33 -9.78
C ASN A 48 -8.81 -0.21 -9.22
N ASN A 49 -8.44 0.38 -8.08
CA ASN A 49 -9.16 1.46 -7.41
C ASN A 49 -8.43 2.82 -7.51
N ILE A 50 -7.39 2.94 -8.35
CA ILE A 50 -6.79 4.24 -8.64
C ILE A 50 -7.66 4.91 -9.71
N GLU A 51 -8.42 5.93 -9.30
CA GLU A 51 -8.98 6.89 -10.26
C GLU A 51 -7.82 7.68 -10.87
N TYR A 52 -7.80 7.74 -12.21
CA TYR A 52 -6.77 8.40 -13.01
C TYR A 52 -7.04 9.89 -13.16
#